data_AF-A0A8K0SIS3-F1
#
_entry.id   AF-A0A8K0SIS3-F1
#
_cell.length_a   1.000
_cell.length_b   1.000
_cell.length_c   1.000
_cell.angle_alpha   90.00
_cell.angle_beta   90.00
_cell.angle_gamma   90.00
#
_symmetry.space_group_name_H-M   'P 1'
#
loop_
_entity.id
_entity.type
_entity.pdbx_description
1 polymer ?
#
loop_
_entity_poly.entity_id
_entity_poly.type
_entity_poly.pdbx_seq_one_letter_code
_entity_poly.pdbx_strand_id
1 'polypeptide(L)'
;MVFGPKWMTLLSFLALAGLFSQVEGYGGYDIPYNITVEVPTRLRIDEGIAPDSELRQRHNAYRVYLAAEPPGWGLGPMCWLVYAVRLDTQNITVTVPADVVPDGTRAHISTGLILRDNRDRVNGFSYTSSTTILGGNGTWSQRELDGWEIGSQDELSCRAFACARECEDTYNTGNDGSINRRADACVRKCARDLNPSNGAGSRHITDNAFISALFMAMTVVMFYS
;
A
#
# COMPACT_ATOMS: atom_id res chain seq x y z
N MET A 1 7.12 -50.38 -64.00
CA MET A 1 5.96 -50.94 -63.29
C MET A 1 6.44 -51.23 -61.87
N VAL A 2 6.31 -50.35 -60.86
CA VAL A 2 5.14 -49.67 -60.25
C VAL A 2 4.17 -50.66 -59.58
N PHE A 3 3.74 -50.26 -58.37
CA PHE A 3 2.86 -50.89 -57.35
C PHE A 3 3.61 -51.71 -56.27
N GLY A 4 3.54 -51.41 -54.98
CA GLY A 4 2.71 -50.50 -54.18
C GLY A 4 2.63 -51.03 -52.73
N PRO A 5 2.27 -50.22 -51.74
CA PRO A 5 2.82 -50.28 -50.38
C PRO A 5 1.90 -50.94 -49.34
N LYS A 6 2.47 -51.48 -48.25
CA LYS A 6 1.72 -51.80 -47.03
C LYS A 6 2.16 -50.89 -45.88
N TRP A 7 1.17 -50.11 -45.47
CA TRP A 7 1.09 -49.21 -44.35
C TRP A 7 1.35 -49.95 -43.03
N MET A 8 2.13 -49.34 -42.15
CA MET A 8 2.06 -49.64 -40.73
C MET A 8 2.29 -48.36 -39.93
N THR A 9 1.16 -47.79 -39.52
CA THR A 9 1.02 -46.68 -38.60
C THR A 9 1.41 -47.15 -37.20
N LEU A 10 2.34 -46.45 -36.55
CA LEU A 10 2.54 -46.55 -35.10
C LEU A 10 2.72 -45.13 -34.56
N LEU A 11 1.63 -44.64 -33.99
CA LEU A 11 1.55 -43.37 -33.27
C LEU A 11 2.25 -43.54 -31.92
N SER A 12 3.44 -42.96 -31.79
CA SER A 12 4.07 -42.72 -30.49
C SER A 12 3.46 -41.48 -29.86
N PHE A 13 2.64 -41.68 -28.82
CA PHE A 13 2.29 -40.67 -27.83
C PHE A 13 3.04 -40.96 -26.52
N LEU A 14 3.23 -39.91 -25.72
CA LEU A 14 3.81 -39.84 -24.35
C LEU A 14 5.31 -39.46 -24.32
N ALA A 15 5.76 -38.45 -23.59
CA ALA A 15 5.09 -37.42 -22.80
C ALA A 15 6.10 -36.27 -22.62
N LEU A 16 5.76 -35.06 -23.05
CA LEU A 16 6.45 -33.85 -22.59
C LEU A 16 6.01 -33.62 -21.14
N ALA A 17 6.77 -34.15 -20.19
CA ALA A 17 6.73 -33.64 -18.82
C ALA A 17 7.37 -32.25 -18.84
N GLY A 18 6.54 -31.23 -19.08
CA GLY A 18 6.91 -29.85 -18.86
C GLY A 18 7.30 -29.67 -17.40
N LEU A 19 8.59 -29.58 -17.13
CA LEU A 19 9.13 -28.91 -15.96
C LEU A 19 8.76 -27.42 -16.12
N PHE A 20 7.51 -27.09 -15.82
CA PHE A 20 7.18 -25.73 -15.41
C PHE A 20 7.84 -25.56 -14.06
N SER A 21 9.09 -25.11 -14.07
CA SER A 21 9.69 -24.45 -12.92
C SER A 21 8.70 -23.35 -12.54
N GLN A 22 7.97 -23.54 -11.44
CA GLN A 22 7.34 -22.43 -10.78
C GLN A 22 8.52 -21.57 -10.32
N VAL A 23 8.81 -20.53 -11.11
CA VAL A 23 9.60 -19.41 -10.62
C VAL A 23 8.78 -18.92 -9.43
N GLU A 24 9.25 -19.19 -8.21
CA GLU A 24 8.74 -18.55 -7.01
C GLU A 24 8.79 -17.06 -7.31
N GLY A 25 7.60 -16.49 -7.54
CA GLY A 25 7.46 -15.12 -7.97
C GLY A 25 8.08 -14.24 -6.90
N TYR A 26 9.19 -13.61 -7.24
CA TYR A 26 9.69 -12.44 -6.53
C TYR A 26 8.50 -11.50 -6.31
N GLY A 27 8.29 -11.03 -5.08
CA GLY A 27 7.16 -10.17 -4.72
C GLY A 27 6.91 -9.09 -5.78
N GLY A 28 5.65 -8.86 -6.12
CA GLY A 28 5.27 -8.04 -7.26
C GLY A 28 4.23 -6.99 -6.90
N TYR A 29 4.43 -5.79 -7.42
CA TYR A 29 3.45 -4.70 -7.36
C TYR A 29 2.66 -4.67 -8.67
N ASP A 30 1.33 -4.56 -8.57
CA ASP A 30 0.45 -4.25 -9.70
C ASP A 30 -0.26 -2.92 -9.39
N ILE A 31 0.24 -1.86 -10.00
CA ILE A 31 -0.20 -0.48 -9.82
C ILE A 31 -0.56 0.06 -11.20
N PRO A 32 -1.73 0.73 -11.36
CA PRO A 32 -2.09 1.31 -12.62
C PRO A 32 -1.11 2.43 -13.01
N TYR A 33 -0.94 2.61 -14.32
CA TYR A 33 -0.10 3.69 -14.86
C TYR A 33 -0.61 5.10 -14.49
N ASN A 34 -1.92 5.23 -14.25
CA ASN A 34 -2.57 6.46 -13.81
C ASN A 34 -3.41 6.20 -12.55
N ILE A 35 -3.32 7.11 -11.58
CA ILE A 35 -4.20 7.15 -10.41
C ILE A 35 -4.98 8.46 -10.46
N THR A 36 -6.30 8.37 -10.53
CA THR A 36 -7.17 9.55 -10.44
C THR A 36 -7.46 9.88 -8.99
N VAL A 37 -7.26 11.14 -8.60
CA VAL A 37 -7.54 11.60 -7.23
C VAL A 37 -9.02 11.47 -6.89
N GLU A 38 -9.33 11.33 -5.60
CA GLU A 38 -10.70 11.11 -5.07
C GLU A 38 -11.42 9.87 -5.60
N VAL A 39 -10.75 9.03 -6.39
CA VAL A 39 -11.29 7.76 -6.89
C VAL A 39 -10.62 6.59 -6.14
N PRO A 40 -11.40 5.73 -5.45
CA PRO A 40 -10.88 4.50 -4.87
C PRO A 40 -10.20 3.63 -5.92
N THR A 41 -8.90 3.39 -5.75
CA THR A 41 -8.06 2.63 -6.66
C THR A 41 -7.59 1.36 -5.97
N ARG A 42 -7.83 0.21 -6.59
CA ARG A 42 -7.34 -1.08 -6.09
C ARG A 42 -5.88 -1.26 -6.50
N LEU A 43 -5.05 -1.63 -5.52
CA LEU A 43 -3.64 -1.95 -5.72
C LEU A 43 -3.38 -3.40 -5.30
N ARG A 44 -2.51 -4.10 -6.03
CA ARG A 44 -1.93 -5.37 -5.58
C ARG A 44 -0.50 -5.12 -5.11
N ILE A 45 -0.25 -5.38 -3.84
CA ILE A 45 1.05 -5.22 -3.20
C ILE A 45 1.45 -6.58 -2.62
N ASP A 46 2.53 -7.15 -3.12
CA ASP A 46 3.14 -8.33 -2.55
C ASP A 46 4.58 -8.02 -2.15
N GLU A 47 4.80 -7.88 -0.84
CA GLU A 47 6.12 -7.62 -0.24
C GLU A 47 7.10 -8.78 -0.46
N GLY A 48 6.64 -9.94 -0.96
CA GLY A 48 7.51 -11.09 -1.23
C GLY A 48 8.12 -11.71 0.03
N ILE A 49 7.53 -11.48 1.19
CA ILE A 49 8.05 -11.93 2.49
C ILE A 49 7.47 -13.31 2.83
N ALA A 50 8.31 -14.33 2.73
CA ALA A 50 7.96 -15.70 3.07
C ALA A 50 7.43 -15.82 4.53
N PRO A 51 6.41 -16.67 4.79
CA PRO A 51 5.78 -16.81 6.11
C PRO A 51 6.74 -17.12 7.26
N ASP A 52 7.81 -17.87 6.98
CA ASP A 52 8.82 -18.37 7.92
C ASP A 52 10.11 -17.52 7.94
N SER A 53 10.18 -16.46 7.14
CA SER A 53 11.36 -15.59 7.08
C SER A 53 11.63 -14.84 8.39
N GLU A 54 12.91 -14.58 8.67
CA GLU A 54 13.34 -13.77 9.81
C GLU A 54 12.72 -12.34 9.78
N LEU A 55 12.51 -11.80 8.58
CA LEU A 55 11.83 -10.51 8.40
C LEU A 55 10.40 -10.55 8.96
N ARG A 56 9.67 -11.64 8.77
CA ARG A 56 8.29 -11.83 9.28
C ARG A 56 8.23 -12.06 10.79
N GLN A 57 9.34 -12.49 11.39
CA GLN A 57 9.46 -12.56 12.85
C GLN A 57 9.56 -11.15 13.45
N ARG A 58 10.20 -10.21 12.76
CA ARG A 58 10.36 -8.81 13.21
C ARG A 58 9.23 -7.87 12.78
N HIS A 59 8.57 -8.16 11.67
CA HIS A 59 7.54 -7.30 11.07
C HIS A 59 6.25 -8.08 10.85
N ASN A 60 5.10 -7.43 11.05
CA ASN A 60 3.79 -8.05 10.85
C ASN A 60 2.86 -7.25 9.91
N ALA A 61 3.27 -6.05 9.54
CA ALA A 61 2.53 -5.15 8.68
C ALA A 61 3.48 -4.30 7.85
N TYR A 62 2.93 -3.61 6.85
CA TYR A 62 3.58 -2.57 6.08
C TYR A 62 2.68 -1.33 6.05
N ARG A 63 3.29 -0.15 5.98
CA ARG A 63 2.61 1.14 5.73
C ARG A 63 2.68 1.44 4.24
N VAL A 64 1.65 2.07 3.69
CA VAL A 64 1.57 2.46 2.27
C VAL A 64 1.59 3.97 2.17
N TYR A 65 2.47 4.50 1.33
CA TYR A 65 2.71 5.92 1.16
C TYR A 65 2.48 6.36 -0.27
N LEU A 66 2.11 7.63 -0.42
CA LEU A 66 2.35 8.34 -1.67
C LEU A 66 3.78 8.86 -1.64
N ALA A 67 4.58 8.46 -2.62
CA ALA A 67 5.91 9.00 -2.85
C ALA A 67 5.90 9.80 -4.15
N ALA A 68 6.53 10.97 -4.14
CA ALA A 68 6.69 11.78 -5.35
C ALA A 68 8.02 12.51 -5.33
N GLU A 69 8.29 13.21 -6.42
CA GLU A 69 9.47 14.06 -6.63
C GLU A 69 9.02 15.52 -6.75
N PRO A 70 8.67 16.20 -5.64
CA PRO A 70 8.59 17.65 -5.63
C PRO A 70 9.87 18.26 -6.24
N PRO A 71 9.76 19.34 -7.03
CA PRO A 71 10.94 20.04 -7.51
C PRO A 71 11.82 20.45 -6.33
N GLY A 72 13.12 20.13 -6.35
CA GLY A 72 14.04 20.50 -5.27
C GLY A 72 14.42 19.36 -4.32
N TRP A 73 13.71 18.23 -4.32
CA TRP A 73 14.07 17.04 -3.55
C TRP A 73 14.03 15.76 -4.42
N GLY A 74 14.62 14.65 -3.94
CA GLY A 74 14.68 13.37 -4.67
C GLY A 74 13.37 12.56 -4.62
N LEU A 75 13.38 11.27 -4.96
CA LEU A 75 12.19 10.43 -4.72
C LEU A 75 12.05 10.10 -3.23
N GLY A 76 10.88 10.34 -2.64
CA GLY A 76 10.62 9.95 -1.26
C GLY A 76 9.15 9.94 -0.86
N PRO A 77 8.79 9.20 0.22
CA PRO A 77 7.45 9.18 0.77
C PRO A 77 7.11 10.55 1.37
N MET A 78 5.96 11.10 1.00
CA MET A 78 5.49 12.40 1.48
C MET A 78 4.47 12.26 2.62
N CYS A 79 3.54 11.33 2.45
CA CYS A 79 2.42 11.09 3.35
C CYS A 79 1.95 9.65 3.24
N TRP A 80 1.32 9.13 4.30
CA TRP A 80 0.75 7.80 4.25
C TRP A 80 -0.67 7.80 3.65
N LEU A 81 -0.94 6.83 2.79
CA LEU A 81 -2.26 6.53 2.22
C LEU A 81 -3.00 5.50 3.08
N VAL A 82 -2.29 4.48 3.57
CA VAL A 82 -2.80 3.45 4.47
C VAL A 82 -1.80 3.23 5.60
N TYR A 83 -2.23 3.47 6.82
CA TYR A 83 -1.33 3.50 7.98
C TYR A 83 -0.68 2.14 8.31
N ALA A 84 -1.44 1.04 8.17
CA ALA A 84 -0.94 -0.32 8.40
C ALA A 84 -1.77 -1.36 7.63
N VAL A 85 -1.09 -2.23 6.90
CA VAL A 85 -1.65 -3.36 6.16
C VAL A 85 -0.92 -4.62 6.60
N ARG A 86 -1.66 -5.71 6.89
CA ARG A 86 -1.04 -6.97 7.31
C ARG A 86 -0.23 -7.58 6.15
N LEU A 87 0.90 -8.22 6.44
CA LEU A 87 1.78 -8.84 5.43
C LEU A 87 1.16 -10.00 4.64
N ASP A 88 0.00 -10.52 5.02
CA ASP A 88 -0.79 -11.50 4.26
C ASP A 88 -1.85 -10.86 3.36
N THR A 89 -2.05 -9.54 3.46
CA THR A 89 -3.02 -8.80 2.65
C THR A 89 -2.33 -8.22 1.43
N GLN A 90 -2.67 -8.77 0.25
CA GLN A 90 -2.09 -8.32 -1.01
C GLN A 90 -2.95 -7.31 -1.77
N ASN A 91 -4.26 -7.31 -1.57
CA ASN A 91 -5.17 -6.41 -2.28
C ASN A 91 -5.64 -5.33 -1.33
N ILE A 92 -5.35 -4.07 -1.66
CA ILE A 92 -5.78 -2.91 -0.88
C ILE A 92 -6.50 -1.92 -1.78
N THR A 93 -7.27 -1.02 -1.17
CA THR A 93 -7.89 0.11 -1.86
C THR A 93 -7.37 1.39 -1.25
N VAL A 94 -6.88 2.28 -2.09
CA VAL A 94 -6.37 3.60 -1.69
C VAL A 94 -7.16 4.70 -2.38
N THR A 95 -7.20 5.88 -1.76
CA THR A 95 -7.72 7.09 -2.38
C THR A 95 -6.68 8.18 -2.15
N VAL A 96 -6.19 8.77 -3.22
CA VAL A 96 -5.28 9.92 -3.17
C VAL A 96 -6.14 11.19 -3.12
N PRO A 97 -6.03 12.03 -2.08
CA PRO A 97 -6.76 13.29 -2.04
C PRO A 97 -6.30 14.25 -3.15
N ALA A 98 -7.21 15.08 -3.65
CA ALA A 98 -6.93 15.98 -4.77
C ALA A 98 -5.87 17.05 -4.45
N ASP A 99 -5.76 17.46 -3.20
CA ASP A 99 -4.96 18.58 -2.71
C ASP A 99 -3.50 18.20 -2.37
N VAL A 100 -3.12 16.93 -2.49
CA VAL A 100 -1.78 16.47 -2.10
C VAL A 100 -0.70 16.88 -3.09
N VAL A 101 -0.95 16.74 -4.39
CA VAL A 101 0.01 17.07 -5.45
C VAL A 101 -0.67 17.73 -6.65
N PRO A 102 0.07 18.48 -7.49
CA PRO A 102 -0.46 18.99 -8.76
C PRO A 102 -0.87 17.89 -9.74
N ASP A 103 -1.77 18.22 -10.66
CA ASP A 103 -2.10 17.36 -11.79
C ASP A 103 -0.87 17.00 -12.63
N GLY A 104 -0.81 15.76 -13.13
CA GLY A 104 0.28 15.26 -13.94
C GLY A 104 1.56 14.94 -13.14
N THR A 105 1.52 14.99 -11.81
CA THR A 105 2.67 14.64 -10.97
C THR A 105 3.05 13.17 -11.17
N ARG A 106 4.35 12.92 -11.43
CA ARG A 106 4.91 11.57 -11.40
C ARG A 106 5.10 11.15 -9.94
N ALA A 107 4.55 10.00 -9.62
CA ALA A 107 4.53 9.45 -8.28
C ALA A 107 4.87 7.96 -8.28
N HIS A 108 5.06 7.43 -7.09
CA HIS A 108 5.22 6.02 -6.80
C HIS A 108 4.33 5.69 -5.61
N ILE A 109 3.86 4.45 -5.55
CA ILE A 109 3.40 3.90 -4.29
C ILE A 109 4.65 3.39 -3.58
N SER A 110 4.82 3.77 -2.32
CA SER A 110 5.91 3.27 -1.50
C SER A 110 5.38 2.45 -0.34
N THR A 111 6.13 1.45 0.09
CA THR A 111 5.82 0.65 1.27
C THR A 111 7.00 0.63 2.23
N GLY A 112 6.70 0.60 3.53
CA GLY A 112 7.70 0.48 4.59
C GLY A 112 7.25 -0.55 5.61
N LEU A 113 8.15 -1.45 6.01
CA LEU A 113 7.82 -2.55 6.93
C LEU A 113 7.68 -2.03 8.36
N ILE A 114 6.59 -2.38 9.03
CA ILE A 114 6.30 -1.96 10.40
C ILE A 114 6.82 -3.02 11.37
N LEU A 115 7.63 -2.59 12.36
CA LEU A 115 8.13 -3.46 13.42
C LEU A 115 6.98 -3.90 14.33
N ARG A 116 7.01 -5.18 14.77
CA ARG A 116 5.99 -5.72 15.69
C ARG A 116 5.91 -4.92 17.00
N ASP A 117 7.06 -4.54 17.52
CA ASP A 117 7.21 -3.90 18.83
C ASP A 117 7.19 -2.37 18.76
N ASN A 118 7.19 -1.79 17.55
CA ASN A 118 7.11 -0.35 17.35
C ASN A 118 6.34 -0.05 16.06
N ARG A 119 5.07 0.34 16.20
CA ARG A 119 4.19 0.60 15.06
C ARG A 119 4.37 1.98 14.45
N ASP A 120 5.05 2.87 15.13
CA ASP A 120 5.17 4.26 14.69
C ASP A 120 6.25 4.41 13.61
N ARG A 121 7.26 3.53 13.63
CA ARG A 121 8.39 3.56 12.70
C ARG A 121 8.33 2.43 11.69
N VAL A 122 8.70 2.75 10.45
CA VAL A 122 8.97 1.77 9.40
C VAL A 122 10.45 1.51 9.21
N ASN A 123 10.76 0.34 8.65
CA ASN A 123 12.09 -0.07 8.25
C ASN A 123 12.18 -0.15 6.73
N GLY A 124 13.02 0.71 6.16
CA GLY A 124 13.25 0.80 4.72
C GLY A 124 12.02 1.30 3.95
N PHE A 125 12.25 1.59 2.67
CA PHE A 125 11.20 1.93 1.72
C PHE A 125 11.41 1.13 0.43
N SER A 126 10.35 0.47 -0.01
CA SER A 126 10.23 -0.08 -1.37
C SER A 126 9.39 0.87 -2.21
N TYR A 127 9.63 0.90 -3.51
CA TYR A 127 8.91 1.76 -4.45
C TYR A 127 8.40 0.93 -5.62
N THR A 128 7.15 1.18 -6.02
CA THR A 128 6.57 0.57 -7.22
C THR A 128 7.15 1.21 -8.49
N SER A 129 6.75 0.69 -9.66
CA SER A 129 6.90 1.46 -10.90
C SER A 129 6.20 2.82 -10.79
N SER A 130 6.66 3.78 -11.60
CA SER A 130 6.07 5.12 -11.64
C SER A 130 4.61 5.07 -12.10
N THR A 131 3.79 5.96 -11.54
CA THR A 131 2.41 6.23 -11.90
C THR A 131 2.20 7.74 -12.04
N THR A 132 1.19 8.16 -12.79
CA THR A 132 0.83 9.58 -12.94
C THR A 132 -0.43 9.89 -12.15
N ILE A 133 -0.37 10.93 -11.32
CA ILE A 133 -1.55 11.42 -10.60
C ILE A 133 -2.37 12.32 -11.53
N LEU A 134 -3.66 12.02 -11.66
CA LEU A 134 -4.60 12.75 -12.51
C LEU A 134 -5.69 13.43 -11.68
N GLY A 135 -6.03 14.67 -12.05
CA GLY A 135 -7.05 15.49 -11.40
C GLY A 135 -6.58 16.21 -10.13
N GLY A 136 -5.29 16.17 -9.83
CA GLY A 136 -4.71 16.86 -8.67
C GLY A 136 -4.86 18.39 -8.78
N ASN A 137 -5.21 19.04 -7.68
CA ASN A 137 -5.30 20.49 -7.57
C ASN A 137 -4.38 21.07 -6.49
N GLY A 138 -3.53 20.23 -5.88
CA GLY A 138 -2.48 20.67 -4.98
C GLY A 138 -1.44 21.54 -5.68
N THR A 139 -0.69 22.29 -4.88
CA THR A 139 0.45 23.10 -5.32
C THR A 139 1.66 22.78 -4.46
N TRP A 140 2.85 22.86 -5.04
CA TRP A 140 4.08 22.80 -4.26
C TRP A 140 4.22 24.08 -3.44
N SER A 141 4.46 23.93 -2.14
CA SER A 141 4.87 25.03 -1.26
C SER A 141 6.28 25.51 -1.60
N GLN A 142 6.63 26.71 -1.16
CA GLN A 142 8.02 27.17 -1.29
C GLN A 142 9.00 26.25 -0.55
N ARG A 143 8.57 25.70 0.59
CA ARG A 143 9.37 24.76 1.38
C ARG A 143 9.71 23.47 0.62
N GLU A 144 8.73 22.89 -0.07
CA GLU A 144 8.96 21.73 -0.95
C GLU A 144 9.90 22.08 -2.10
N LEU A 145 9.71 23.26 -2.72
CA LEU A 145 10.55 23.77 -3.80
C LEU A 145 12.01 24.01 -3.37
N ASP A 146 12.20 24.34 -2.10
CA ASP A 146 13.50 24.51 -1.47
C ASP A 146 14.14 23.16 -1.02
N GLY A 147 13.46 22.04 -1.28
CA GLY A 147 13.96 20.69 -1.02
C GLY A 147 13.68 20.16 0.39
N TRP A 148 12.74 20.76 1.12
CA TRP A 148 12.41 20.37 2.50
C TRP A 148 11.10 19.60 2.59
N GLU A 149 11.05 18.67 3.55
CA GLU A 149 9.82 17.97 3.92
C GLU A 149 8.86 18.86 4.73
N ILE A 150 7.56 18.64 4.53
CA ILE A 150 6.45 19.32 5.25
C ILE A 150 6.18 18.71 6.63
N GLY A 151 6.78 17.54 6.91
CA GLY A 151 6.68 16.85 8.18
C GLY A 151 7.03 15.38 8.00
N SER A 152 6.89 14.60 9.08
CA SER A 152 7.15 13.15 9.00
C SER A 152 6.04 12.45 8.22
N GLN A 153 6.44 11.73 7.17
CA GLN A 153 5.60 10.83 6.38
C GLN A 153 4.92 9.74 7.22
N ASP A 154 5.47 9.42 8.41
CA ASP A 154 4.91 8.43 9.34
C ASP A 154 3.81 9.02 10.22
N GLU A 155 3.81 10.34 10.42
CA GLU A 155 2.83 11.06 11.24
C GLU A 155 1.71 11.66 10.39
N LEU A 156 1.97 12.01 9.13
CA LEU A 156 1.00 12.71 8.26
C LEU A 156 0.34 11.79 7.24
N SER A 157 -0.98 11.67 7.35
CA SER A 157 -1.78 11.09 6.26
C SER A 157 -1.84 12.03 5.07
N CYS A 158 -2.06 11.46 3.90
CA CYS A 158 -2.28 12.26 2.70
C CYS A 158 -3.51 13.17 2.81
N ARG A 159 -4.48 12.86 3.68
CA ARG A 159 -5.64 13.74 3.97
C ARG A 159 -5.29 14.96 4.82
N ALA A 160 -4.22 14.87 5.60
CA ALA A 160 -3.74 15.97 6.44
C ALA A 160 -2.66 16.81 5.75
N PHE A 161 -2.19 16.38 4.58
CA PHE A 161 -0.98 16.92 3.96
C PHE A 161 -1.13 18.38 3.50
N ALA A 162 -2.26 18.73 2.88
CA ALA A 162 -2.51 20.11 2.46
C ALA A 162 -2.59 21.08 3.65
N CYS A 163 -3.23 20.68 4.75
CA CYS A 163 -3.24 21.45 6.00
C CYS A 163 -1.82 21.63 6.56
N ALA A 164 -1.01 20.58 6.56
CA ALA A 164 0.38 20.66 7.01
C ALA A 164 1.21 21.59 6.12
N ARG A 165 0.99 21.57 4.80
CA ARG A 165 1.62 22.49 3.85
C ARG A 165 1.28 23.94 4.17
N GLU A 166 0.01 24.25 4.42
CA GLU A 166 -0.44 25.60 4.79
C GLU A 166 0.22 26.08 6.09
N CYS A 167 0.43 25.19 7.06
CA CYS A 167 1.17 25.49 8.28
C CYS A 167 2.62 25.92 7.99
N GLU A 168 3.30 25.19 7.12
CA GLU A 168 4.67 25.53 6.70
C GLU A 168 4.70 26.86 5.93
N ASP A 169 3.82 27.06 4.96
CA ASP A 169 3.75 28.32 4.20
C ASP A 169 3.44 29.53 5.10
N THR A 170 2.60 29.35 6.12
CA THR A 170 2.21 30.43 7.04
C THR A 170 3.30 30.77 8.05
N TYR A 171 3.90 29.75 8.65
CA TYR A 171 4.77 29.96 9.81
C TYR A 171 6.25 29.92 9.47
N ASN A 172 6.68 29.17 8.45
CA ASN A 172 8.08 29.00 8.09
C ASN A 172 8.62 30.18 7.24
N THR A 173 8.45 31.40 7.74
CA THR A 173 8.87 32.64 7.06
C THR A 173 10.31 33.07 7.38
N GLY A 174 11.14 32.20 7.98
CA GLY A 174 12.53 32.50 8.33
C GLY A 174 13.17 31.53 9.33
N ASN A 175 14.49 31.69 9.54
CA ASN A 175 15.33 30.75 10.32
C ASN A 175 15.31 30.93 11.85
N ASP A 176 14.21 31.42 12.43
CA ASP A 176 14.08 31.51 13.90
C ASP A 176 13.55 30.17 14.47
N GLY A 177 14.20 29.63 15.51
CA GLY A 177 13.72 28.44 16.21
C GLY A 177 12.34 28.62 16.89
N SER A 178 11.84 29.85 17.05
CA SER A 178 10.46 30.10 17.49
C SER A 178 9.42 29.89 16.37
N ILE A 179 9.80 30.16 15.12
CA ILE A 179 9.00 29.97 13.91
C ILE A 179 8.79 28.47 13.66
N ASN A 180 9.86 27.68 13.67
CA ASN A 180 9.79 26.23 13.44
C ASN A 180 8.86 25.54 14.44
N ARG A 181 8.88 25.96 15.72
CA ARG A 181 7.99 25.41 16.75
C ARG A 181 6.50 25.66 16.48
N ARG A 182 6.16 26.79 15.85
CA ARG A 182 4.76 27.11 15.49
C ARG A 182 4.32 26.30 14.27
N ALA A 183 5.17 26.20 13.25
CA ALA A 183 4.94 25.34 12.10
C ALA A 183 4.70 23.89 12.55
N ASP A 184 5.62 23.33 13.34
CA ASP A 184 5.51 21.98 13.90
C ASP A 184 4.22 21.77 14.72
N ALA A 185 3.86 22.75 15.56
CA ALA A 185 2.65 22.66 16.38
C ALA A 185 1.38 22.68 15.51
N CYS A 186 1.39 23.47 14.44
CA CYS A 186 0.32 23.54 13.45
C CYS A 186 0.22 22.23 12.65
N VAL A 187 1.34 21.70 12.13
CA VAL A 187 1.41 20.42 11.42
C VAL A 187 0.89 19.28 12.28
N ARG A 188 1.31 19.20 13.56
CA ARG A 188 0.79 18.20 14.51
C ARG A 188 -0.71 18.35 14.77
N LYS A 189 -1.25 19.57 14.70
CA LYS A 189 -2.70 19.79 14.79
C LYS A 189 -3.41 19.24 13.55
N CYS A 190 -2.89 19.47 12.34
CA CYS A 190 -3.42 18.86 11.12
C CYS A 190 -3.45 17.34 11.22
N ALA A 191 -2.35 16.71 11.64
CA ALA A 191 -2.28 15.27 11.85
C ALA A 191 -3.35 14.79 12.84
N ARG A 192 -3.51 15.47 13.98
CA ARG A 192 -4.50 15.11 15.00
C ARG A 192 -5.94 15.19 14.49
N ASP A 193 -6.25 16.23 13.72
CA ASP A 193 -7.63 16.57 13.34
C ASP A 193 -8.07 15.85 12.06
N LEU A 194 -7.14 15.60 11.13
CA LEU A 194 -7.45 15.13 9.78
C LEU A 194 -6.95 13.73 9.46
N ASN A 195 -6.01 13.18 10.25
CA ASN A 195 -5.62 11.79 10.03
C ASN A 195 -6.83 10.87 10.25
N PRO A 196 -7.10 9.95 9.32
CA PRO A 196 -8.06 8.89 9.54
C PRO A 196 -7.76 8.19 10.87
N SER A 197 -8.78 8.05 11.71
CA SER A 197 -8.69 7.37 13.01
C SER A 197 -8.54 5.86 12.82
N ASN A 198 -7.46 5.37 12.17
CA ASN A 198 -7.21 3.94 11.87
C ASN A 198 -8.46 3.13 11.46
N GLY A 199 -9.42 3.78 10.78
CA GLY A 199 -10.83 3.40 10.81
C GLY A 199 -11.46 3.10 9.45
N ALA A 200 -10.65 2.81 8.44
CA ALA A 200 -11.09 2.24 7.17
C ALA A 200 -10.14 1.09 6.79
N GLY A 201 -10.20 0.01 7.57
CA GLY A 201 -9.41 -1.22 7.36
C GLY A 201 -9.18 -2.05 8.62
N SER A 202 -9.28 -1.44 9.80
CA SER A 202 -9.08 -2.12 11.09
C SER A 202 -10.41 -2.34 11.82
N ARG A 203 -11.23 -3.29 11.34
CA ARG A 203 -12.09 -4.03 12.26
C ARG A 203 -11.24 -5.16 12.82
N HIS A 204 -11.09 -5.17 14.14
CA HIS A 204 -10.71 -6.31 14.98
C HIS A 204 -10.61 -7.63 14.21
N ILE A 205 -9.39 -8.09 13.94
CA ILE A 205 -9.13 -9.52 13.81
C ILE A 205 -8.71 -9.95 15.22
N THR A 206 -9.72 -10.16 16.06
CA THR A 206 -9.56 -11.02 17.23
C THR A 206 -9.41 -12.45 16.74
N ASP A 207 -8.40 -13.10 17.30
CA ASP A 207 -8.01 -14.48 17.09
C ASP A 207 -9.16 -15.49 17.25
N ASN A 208 -9.06 -16.58 16.48
CA ASN A 208 -9.45 -17.95 16.79
C ASN A 208 -10.72 -18.20 17.64
N ALA A 209 -11.75 -18.71 16.97
CA ALA A 209 -12.56 -19.79 17.53
C ALA A 209 -12.70 -20.92 16.50
N PHE A 210 -11.79 -21.88 16.60
CA PHE A 210 -12.09 -23.28 16.28
C PHE A 210 -13.42 -23.64 16.95
N ILE A 211 -14.45 -23.96 16.17
CA ILE A 211 -15.48 -24.92 16.61
C ILE A 211 -15.65 -25.93 15.48
N SER A 212 -14.89 -27.02 15.63
CA SER A 212 -15.25 -28.32 15.11
C SER A 212 -16.63 -28.74 15.61
N ALA A 213 -17.38 -29.36 14.71
CA ALA A 213 -18.42 -30.38 14.96
C ALA A 213 -19.63 -30.01 15.84
N LEU A 214 -20.82 -30.02 15.22
CA LEU A 214 -21.81 -31.04 15.56
C LEU A 214 -22.80 -31.24 14.39
N PHE A 215 -22.60 -32.33 13.66
CA PHE A 215 -23.71 -33.06 13.04
C PHE A 215 -24.56 -33.62 14.19
N MET A 216 -25.83 -33.25 14.30
CA MET A 216 -26.82 -34.16 14.86
C MET A 216 -28.20 -33.92 14.23
N ALA A 217 -28.73 -35.03 13.76
CA ALA A 217 -30.00 -35.22 13.10
C ALA A 217 -31.17 -34.60 13.89
N MET A 218 -32.14 -34.05 13.15
CA MET A 218 -33.49 -33.83 13.66
C MET A 218 -34.47 -34.58 12.78
N THR A 219 -34.53 -35.89 13.02
CA THR A 219 -35.71 -36.72 12.74
C THR A 219 -36.23 -37.12 14.11
N VAL A 220 -37.47 -36.74 14.44
CA VAL A 220 -38.45 -37.55 15.18
C VAL A 220 -39.75 -36.74 15.33
N VAL A 221 -40.75 -37.29 14.64
CA VAL A 221 -42.20 -37.23 14.79
C VAL A 221 -42.68 -37.22 16.26
N MET A 222 -43.71 -36.43 16.59
CA MET A 222 -44.93 -36.84 17.36
C MET A 222 -45.84 -35.61 17.57
N PHE A 223 -47.04 -35.60 16.99
CA PHE A 223 -48.35 -35.96 17.59
C PHE A 223 -48.84 -34.99 18.68
N TYR A 224 -50.02 -34.39 18.43
CA TYR A 224 -51.02 -33.67 19.28
C TYR A 224 -51.54 -32.50 18.42
N SER A 225 -52.81 -32.37 18.02
CA SER A 225 -54.08 -32.96 18.43
C SER A 225 -55.03 -33.05 17.22
#